data_AF-A0A177EDV3-F1
#
_entry.id   AF-A0A177EDV3-F1
#
_cell.length_a   1.000
_cell.length_b   1.000
_cell.length_c   1.000
_cell.angle_alpha   90.00
_cell.angle_beta   90.00
_cell.angle_gamma   90.00
#
_symmetry.space_group_name_H-M   'P 1'
#
loop_
_entity.id
_entity.type
_entity.pdbx_description
1 polymer ?
#
loop_
_entity_poly.entity_id
_entity_poly.type
_entity_poly.pdbx_seq_one_letter_code
_entity_poly.pdbx_strand_id
1 'polypeptide(L)'
;MVFAYVSVYSHRNELIYESQKGGLERILAYSATDILNHLIGESFSTYWPRIIEYNGMRVSGALLPNGYRVLVVGEGSEFEMEGVSKKVSVAVLLASFDEVGGPSISSLV
;
A
#
# COMPACT_ATOMS: atom_id res chain seq x y z
N MET A 1 -19.00 1.69 -5.32
CA MET A 1 -17.68 1.07 -5.51
C MET A 1 -16.66 2.11 -5.09
N VAL A 2 -15.93 1.89 -4.00
CA VAL A 2 -14.91 2.84 -3.55
C VAL A 2 -13.75 2.75 -4.54
N PHE A 3 -13.56 3.79 -5.35
CA PHE A 3 -12.35 3.90 -6.16
C PHE A 3 -11.21 4.25 -5.21
N ALA A 4 -10.27 3.32 -5.05
CA ALA A 4 -9.09 3.53 -4.25
C ALA A 4 -7.85 3.51 -5.15
N TYR A 5 -7.02 4.54 -5.03
CA TYR A 5 -5.66 4.52 -5.55
C TYR A 5 -4.86 3.51 -4.76
N VAL A 6 -4.27 2.54 -5.43
CA VAL A 6 -3.41 1.52 -4.82
C VAL A 6 -2.00 1.76 -5.31
N SER A 7 -1.02 1.70 -4.42
CA SER A 7 0.39 1.71 -4.77
C SER A 7 1.15 0.67 -3.97
N VAL A 8 2.17 0.10 -4.58
CA VAL A 8 3.08 -0.85 -3.94
C VAL A 8 4.50 -0.36 -4.11
N TYR A 9 5.22 -0.24 -3.00
CA TYR A 9 6.62 0.11 -2.97
C TYR A 9 7.46 -1.10 -2.55
N SER A 10 8.62 -1.26 -3.17
CA SER A 10 9.59 -2.30 -2.82
C SER A 10 10.23 -2.01 -1.45
N HIS A 11 11.02 -2.97 -0.95
CA HIS A 11 11.86 -2.78 0.23
C HIS A 11 12.85 -1.61 0.11
N ARG A 12 13.13 -1.13 -1.12
CA ARG A 12 14.00 0.02 -1.42
C ARG A 12 13.24 1.34 -1.60
N ASN A 13 11.95 1.39 -1.26
CA ASN A 13 11.05 2.52 -1.50
C ASN A 13 10.86 2.87 -3.00
N GLU A 14 11.10 1.93 -3.91
CA GLU A 14 10.82 2.12 -5.34
C GLU A 14 9.36 1.78 -5.63
N LEU A 15 8.66 2.63 -6.38
CA LEU A 15 7.29 2.35 -6.80
C LEU A 15 7.27 1.20 -7.82
N ILE A 16 6.66 0.07 -7.46
CA ILE A 16 6.56 -1.14 -8.30
C ILE A 16 5.22 -1.20 -9.02
N TYR A 17 4.17 -0.66 -8.40
CA TYR A 17 2.82 -0.69 -8.95
C TYR A 17 2.02 0.52 -8.52
N GLU A 18 1.16 1.00 -9.42
CA GLU A 18 0.04 1.87 -9.10
C GLU A 18 -1.18 1.49 -9.94
N SER A 19 -2.38 1.57 -9.37
CA SER A 19 -3.63 1.20 -10.07
C SER A 19 -4.03 2.18 -11.17
N GLN A 20 -3.63 3.44 -11.05
CA GLN A 20 -3.84 4.51 -12.01
C GLN A 20 -2.72 5.53 -11.85
N LYS A 21 -2.46 6.39 -12.85
CA LYS A 21 -1.53 7.51 -12.67
C LYS A 21 -2.10 8.45 -11.60
N GLY A 22 -1.55 8.38 -10.39
CA GLY A 22 -2.02 9.15 -9.24
C GLY A 22 -1.48 10.59 -9.24
N GLY A 23 -2.30 11.52 -8.75
CA GLY A 23 -1.90 12.90 -8.49
C GLY A 23 -1.65 13.10 -7.00
N LEU A 24 -2.61 13.71 -6.32
CA LEU A 24 -2.57 13.92 -4.87
C LEU A 24 -2.51 12.58 -4.10
N GLU A 25 -3.18 11.54 -4.60
CA GLU A 25 -3.21 10.21 -4.00
C GLU A 25 -1.83 9.57 -3.97
N ARG A 26 -1.03 9.76 -5.02
CA ARG A 26 0.36 9.30 -5.06
C ARG A 26 1.20 10.00 -4.00
N ILE A 27 1.03 11.32 -3.85
CA ILE A 27 1.75 12.10 -2.84
C ILE A 27 1.40 11.60 -1.44
N LEU A 28 0.11 11.42 -1.16
CA LEU A 28 -0.36 10.89 0.13
C LEU A 28 0.18 9.49 0.41
N ALA A 29 0.14 8.59 -0.58
CA ALA A 29 0.68 7.25 -0.46
C ALA A 29 2.20 7.27 -0.22
N TYR A 30 2.95 8.09 -0.96
CA TYR A 30 4.39 8.22 -0.79
C TYR A 30 4.75 8.74 0.60
N SER A 31 4.08 9.79 1.09
CA SER A 31 4.29 10.30 2.45
C SER A 31 3.99 9.24 3.52
N ALA A 32 3.02 8.35 3.29
CA ALA A 32 2.74 7.25 4.20
C ALA A 32 3.85 6.18 4.25
N THR A 33 4.70 6.07 3.21
CA THR A 33 5.85 5.15 3.23
C THR A 33 6.88 5.54 4.29
N ASP A 34 7.13 6.84 4.50
CA ASP A 34 8.08 7.33 5.50
C ASP A 34 7.62 7.01 6.93
N ILE A 35 6.32 7.11 7.18
CA ILE A 35 5.72 6.75 8.46
C ILE A 35 5.82 5.24 8.69
N LEU A 36 5.54 4.43 7.67
CA LEU A 36 5.77 2.98 7.71
C LEU A 36 7.24 2.62 8.00
N ASN A 37 8.19 3.41 7.50
CA ASN A 37 9.62 3.19 7.74
C ASN A 37 10.04 3.42 9.19
N HIS A 38 9.42 4.39 9.87
CA HIS A 38 9.70 4.65 11.29
C HIS A 38 9.17 3.51 12.19
N LEU A 39 8.15 2.78 11.75
CA LEU A 39 7.52 1.70 12.50
C LEU A 39 8.28 0.36 12.42
N ILE A 40 9.31 0.25 11.56
CA ILE A 40 10.16 -0.95 11.41
C ILE A 40 10.88 -1.32 12.72
N GLY A 41 11.03 -0.38 13.65
CA GLY A 41 11.63 -0.61 14.97
C GLY A 41 10.73 -1.29 16.01
N GLU A 42 9.41 -1.35 15.78
CA GLU A 42 8.43 -1.74 16.81
C GLU A 42 7.54 -2.91 16.33
N SER A 43 8.05 -4.14 16.39
CA SER A 43 7.32 -5.41 16.30
C SER A 43 6.74 -5.83 14.92
N PHE A 44 7.13 -7.03 14.48
CA PHE A 44 6.79 -7.70 13.21
C PHE A 44 5.35 -8.24 13.11
N SER A 45 4.37 -7.63 13.76
CA SER A 45 2.96 -7.94 13.48
C SER A 45 2.49 -7.01 12.37
N THR A 46 2.18 -7.55 11.19
CA THR A 46 1.58 -6.88 10.03
C THR A 46 0.89 -5.58 10.41
N TYR A 47 1.59 -4.45 10.27
CA TYR A 47 1.15 -3.20 10.86
C TYR A 47 0.12 -2.56 9.93
N TRP A 48 -1.04 -2.20 10.47
CA TRP A 48 -2.06 -1.38 9.83
C TRP A 48 -1.91 0.06 10.30
N PRO A 49 -1.10 0.91 9.65
CA PRO A 49 -1.16 2.29 10.04
C PRO A 49 -2.39 2.90 9.34
N ARG A 50 -3.34 3.39 10.15
CA ARG A 50 -4.25 4.46 9.72
C ARG A 50 -3.39 5.70 9.58
N ILE A 51 -3.00 6.04 8.36
CA ILE A 51 -2.11 7.17 8.14
C ILE A 51 -2.94 8.25 7.48
N ILE A 52 -3.36 9.22 8.27
CA ILE A 52 -3.76 10.55 7.80
C ILE A 52 -5.10 10.56 7.05
N GLU A 53 -6.07 11.26 7.63
CA GLU A 53 -7.20 11.79 6.88
C GLU A 53 -6.79 13.15 6.31
N TYR A 54 -6.81 13.31 5.00
CA TYR A 54 -6.52 14.57 4.32
C TYR A 54 -7.63 14.90 3.33
N ASN A 55 -8.34 16.00 3.55
CA ASN A 55 -9.46 16.44 2.72
C ASN A 55 -10.50 15.32 2.45
N GLY A 56 -10.81 14.49 3.44
CA GLY A 56 -11.76 13.38 3.33
C GLY A 56 -11.18 12.09 2.72
N MET A 57 -9.95 12.11 2.21
CA MET A 57 -9.24 10.90 1.79
C MET A 57 -8.51 10.28 2.98
N ARG A 58 -8.49 8.95 3.01
CA ARG A 58 -7.78 8.15 4.00
C ARG A 58 -6.67 7.36 3.33
N VAL A 59 -5.55 7.19 4.02
CA VAL A 59 -4.52 6.22 3.62
C VAL A 59 -4.53 5.03 4.56
N SER A 60 -4.69 3.83 3.99
CA SER A 60 -4.49 2.55 4.66
C SER A 60 -3.21 1.92 4.13
N GLY A 61 -2.25 1.65 5.02
CA GLY A 61 -0.99 1.04 4.67
C GLY A 61 -0.86 -0.41 5.18
N ALA A 62 0.13 -1.13 4.67
CA ALA A 62 0.69 -2.32 5.29
C ALA A 62 2.17 -2.42 4.96
N LEU A 63 3.01 -2.63 5.98
CA LEU A 63 4.38 -3.10 5.80
C LEU A 63 4.39 -4.63 5.88
N LEU A 64 4.86 -5.25 4.81
CA LEU A 64 4.91 -6.70 4.67
C LEU A 64 6.23 -7.25 5.20
N PRO A 65 6.27 -8.53 5.64
CA PRO A 65 7.50 -9.17 6.15
C PRO A 65 8.69 -9.15 5.17
N ASN A 66 8.43 -9.11 3.87
CA ASN A 66 9.45 -9.01 2.82
C ASN A 66 9.92 -7.55 2.57
N GLY A 67 9.51 -6.61 3.41
CA GLY A 67 9.85 -5.19 3.31
C GLY A 67 9.03 -4.40 2.28
N TYR A 68 8.10 -5.02 1.57
CA TYR A 68 7.21 -4.31 0.64
C TYR A 68 6.18 -3.50 1.41
N ARG A 69 5.74 -2.39 0.81
CA ARG A 69 4.72 -1.50 1.38
C ARG A 69 3.53 -1.44 0.45
N VAL A 70 2.35 -1.71 0.99
CA VAL A 70 1.08 -1.61 0.25
C VAL A 70 0.31 -0.41 0.80
N LEU A 71 -0.06 0.52 -0.07
CA LEU A 71 -0.75 1.74 0.31
C LEU A 71 -2.03 1.86 -0.52
N VAL A 72 -3.13 2.16 0.16
CA VAL A 72 -4.46 2.33 -0.42
C VAL A 72 -4.98 3.70 0.01
N VAL A 73 -5.30 4.56 -0.96
CA VAL A 73 -5.80 5.92 -0.74
C VAL A 73 -7.18 6.08 -1.35
N GLY A 74 -8.13 6.64 -0.60
CA GLY A 74 -9.49 6.84 -1.09
C GLY A 74 -10.45 7.35 -0.02
N GLU A 75 -11.70 7.57 -0.39
CA GLU A 75 -12.75 8.17 0.45
C GLU A 75 -13.62 7.14 1.19
N GLY A 76 -13.26 5.85 1.12
CA GLY A 76 -14.00 4.76 1.75
C GLY A 76 -14.04 4.84 3.27
N SER A 77 -14.96 4.08 3.87
CA SER A 77 -14.89 3.81 5.30
C SER A 77 -13.60 3.08 5.65
N GLU A 78 -13.14 3.23 6.88
CA GLU A 78 -11.92 2.57 7.33
C GLU A 78 -11.93 1.04 7.10
N PHE A 79 -13.04 0.38 7.41
CA PHE A 79 -13.19 -1.06 7.24
C PHE A 79 -13.05 -1.48 5.77
N GLU A 80 -13.60 -0.69 4.85
CA GLU A 80 -13.43 -0.93 3.40
C GLU A 80 -11.98 -0.75 2.97
N MET A 81 -11.34 0.35 3.41
CA MET A 81 -9.95 0.65 3.07
C MET A 81 -8.99 -0.43 3.59
N GLU A 82 -9.22 -0.91 4.82
CA GLU A 82 -8.48 -2.01 5.42
C GLU A 82 -8.71 -3.33 4.66
N GLY A 83 -9.96 -3.60 4.26
CA GLY A 83 -10.31 -4.77 3.46
C GLY A 83 -9.59 -4.80 2.11
N VAL A 84 -9.47 -3.64 1.44
CA VAL A 84 -8.71 -3.52 0.18
C VAL A 84 -7.21 -3.70 0.45
N SER A 85 -6.65 -3.01 1.44
CA SER A 85 -5.23 -3.11 1.80
C SER A 85 -4.82 -4.56 2.12
N LYS A 86 -5.65 -5.30 2.87
CA LYS A 86 -5.44 -6.74 3.16
C LYS A 86 -5.43 -7.59 1.90
N LYS A 87 -6.40 -7.39 1.00
CA LYS A 87 -6.49 -8.16 -0.26
C LYS A 87 -5.25 -7.93 -1.14
N VAL A 88 -4.84 -6.67 -1.30
CA VAL A 88 -3.64 -6.32 -2.07
C VAL A 88 -2.39 -6.87 -1.40
N SER A 89 -2.30 -6.80 -0.07
CA SER A 89 -1.18 -7.36 0.70
C SER A 89 -1.01 -8.86 0.50
N VAL A 90 -2.10 -9.62 0.55
CA VAL A 90 -2.08 -11.06 0.25
C VAL A 90 -1.62 -11.31 -1.18
N ALA A 91 -2.11 -10.53 -2.14
CA ALA A 91 -1.69 -10.66 -3.53
C ALA A 91 -0.19 -10.37 -3.72
N VAL A 92 0.33 -9.33 -3.06
CA VAL A 92 1.76 -8.96 -3.10
C VAL A 92 2.64 -10.03 -2.45
N LEU A 93 2.19 -10.65 -1.35
CA LEU A 93 2.90 -11.76 -0.71
C LEU A 93 2.91 -13.03 -1.57
N LEU A 94 1.77 -13.35 -2.20
CA LEU A 94 1.66 -14.53 -3.07
C LEU A 94 2.41 -14.37 -4.39
N ALA A 95 2.49 -13.13 -4.90
CA ALA A 95 3.09 -12.85 -6.20
C ALA A 95 4.60 -13.11 -6.25
N SER A 96 5.29 -13.34 -5.12
CA SER A 96 6.74 -13.59 -5.03
C SER A 96 7.50 -12.78 -6.09
N PHE A 97 7.62 -11.46 -5.89
CA PHE A 97 8.36 -10.58 -6.77
C PHE A 97 9.81 -11.09 -6.85
N ASP A 98 10.08 -11.94 -7.84
CA ASP A 98 11.42 -12.46 -8.08
C ASP A 98 12.36 -11.26 -8.24
N GLU A 99 13.48 -11.33 -7.53
CA GLU A 99 14.53 -10.34 -7.63
C GLU A 99 14.89 -10.19 -9.12
N VAL A 100 14.73 -8.96 -9.64
CA VAL A 100 14.93 -8.58 -11.05
C VAL A 100 13.72 -8.86 -11.98
N GLY A 101 12.74 -7.94 -11.96
CA GLY A 101 11.71 -7.85 -12.99
C GLY A 101 10.35 -8.38 -12.52
N GLY A 102 9.54 -7.47 -11.97
CA GLY A 102 8.30 -7.80 -11.28
C GLY A 102 7.26 -8.58 -12.11
N PRO A 103 6.38 -9.35 -11.45
CA PRO A 103 5.27 -10.02 -12.09
C PRO A 103 4.17 -9.03 -12.47
N SER A 104 3.47 -9.34 -13.55
CA SER A 104 2.33 -8.57 -14.05
C SER A 104 1.15 -8.66 -13.09
N ILE A 105 0.91 -7.61 -12.30
CA ILE A 105 -0.25 -7.43 -11.39
C ILE A 105 -1.58 -7.23 -12.17
N SER A 106 -1.55 -7.35 -13.50
CA SER A 106 -2.73 -7.19 -14.37
C SER A 106 -3.83 -8.25 -14.20
N SER A 107 -3.61 -9.30 -13.41
CA SER A 107 -4.61 -10.36 -13.17
C SER A 107 -5.35 -10.24 -11.83
N LEU A 108 -5.17 -9.14 -11.09
CA LEU A 108 -5.75 -8.93 -9.75
C LEU A 108 -6.97 -8.00 -9.73
N VAL A 109 -7.52 -7.66 -10.90
CA VAL A 109 -8.77 -6.90 -11.06
C VAL A 109 -9.82 -7.76 -11.73
#